data_AF-A0A518CNU5-F1
#
_entry.id   AF-A0A518CNU5-F1
#
_cell.length_a   1.000
_cell.length_b   1.000
_cell.length_c   1.000
_cell.angle_alpha   90.00
_cell.angle_beta   90.00
_cell.angle_gamma   90.00
#
_symmetry.space_group_name_H-M   'P 1'
#
loop_
_entity.id
_entity.type
_entity.pdbx_description
1 polymer ?
#
loop_
_entity_poly.entity_id
_entity_poly.type
_entity_poly.pdbx_seq_one_letter_code
_entity_poly.pdbx_strand_id
1 'polypeptide(L)'
;MDMMTLFMQFNRVQRSLNGYSIRSSSIMEYWYLAVLPIVFLIVWKFLPQIEKKVKKVSGVADDSPQASIFDQLCRVHRLSRNERKLIQQVAVLNKVANPARIFIDNRPLLKLKGKGAHVNKEYTALYRKLYGDISA
;
A
#
# COMPACT_ATOMS: atom_id res chain seq x y z
N MET A 1 -60.99 -0.02 -46.78
CA MET A 1 -60.22 0.46 -45.60
C MET A 1 -59.33 1.58 -46.09
N ASP A 2 -59.77 2.83 -45.89
CA ASP A 2 -59.19 4.01 -46.51
C ASP A 2 -57.82 4.36 -45.96
N MET A 3 -56.88 4.70 -46.87
CA MET A 3 -55.54 5.22 -46.56
C MET A 3 -55.54 6.35 -45.53
N MET A 4 -56.64 7.10 -45.43
CA MET A 4 -56.83 8.20 -44.49
C MET A 4 -56.83 7.74 -43.03
N THR A 5 -57.35 6.53 -42.75
CA THR A 5 -57.34 5.95 -41.40
C THR A 5 -55.96 5.45 -41.00
N LEU A 6 -55.19 4.88 -41.94
CA LEU A 6 -53.79 4.50 -41.73
C LEU A 6 -52.91 5.72 -41.46
N PHE A 7 -53.12 6.82 -42.20
CA PHE A 7 -52.35 8.05 -42.01
C PHE A 7 -52.63 8.70 -40.65
N MET A 8 -53.89 8.69 -40.19
CA MET A 8 -54.23 9.21 -38.86
C MET A 8 -53.64 8.36 -37.73
N GLN A 9 -53.60 7.04 -37.86
CA GLN A 9 -52.96 6.17 -36.87
C GLN A 9 -51.45 6.37 -36.83
N PHE A 10 -50.79 6.48 -37.98
CA PHE A 10 -49.35 6.71 -38.06
C PHE A 10 -48.94 8.05 -37.41
N ASN A 11 -49.72 9.10 -37.66
CA ASN A 11 -49.46 10.44 -37.11
C ASN A 11 -49.65 10.47 -35.58
N ARG A 12 -50.60 9.68 -35.04
CA ARG A 12 -50.81 9.52 -33.59
C ARG A 12 -49.65 8.78 -32.92
N VAL A 13 -49.11 7.74 -33.56
CA VAL A 13 -47.94 6.99 -33.05
C VAL A 13 -46.67 7.85 -33.09
N GLN A 14 -46.44 8.62 -34.16
CA GLN A 14 -45.31 9.55 -34.23
C GLN A 14 -45.35 10.62 -33.12
N ARG A 15 -46.53 11.18 -32.81
CA ARG A 15 -46.65 12.16 -31.71
C ARG A 15 -46.42 11.54 -30.33
N SER A 16 -46.83 10.29 -30.12
CA SER A 16 -46.54 9.55 -28.89
C SER A 16 -45.04 9.34 -28.69
N LEU A 17 -44.32 8.99 -29.77
CA LEU A 17 -42.88 8.77 -29.73
C LEU A 17 -42.07 10.08 -29.59
N ASN A 18 -42.50 11.16 -30.25
CA ASN A 18 -41.87 12.48 -30.08
C ASN A 18 -42.14 13.12 -28.71
N GLY A 19 -43.17 12.69 -27.97
CA GLY A 19 -43.39 13.11 -26.58
C GLY A 19 -42.37 12.52 -25.60
N TYR A 20 -41.75 11.38 -25.94
CA TYR A 20 -40.76 10.70 -25.10
C TYR A 20 -39.33 11.24 -25.26
N SER A 21 -39.03 11.98 -26.33
CA SER A 21 -37.67 12.49 -26.60
C SER A 21 -37.32 13.78 -25.84
N ILE A 22 -38.31 14.49 -25.29
CA ILE A 22 -38.10 15.77 -24.60
C ILE A 22 -37.69 15.57 -23.13
N ARG A 23 -37.82 14.35 -22.58
CA ARG A 23 -37.49 14.02 -21.18
C ARG A 23 -36.22 13.17 -21.01
N SER A 24 -35.46 12.89 -22.07
CA SER A 24 -34.18 12.16 -21.96
C SER A 24 -32.97 13.09 -21.84
N SER A 25 -33.07 14.35 -22.31
CA SER A 25 -32.02 15.35 -22.23
C SER A 25 -31.69 15.77 -20.80
N SER A 26 -32.69 15.81 -19.91
CA SER A 26 -32.48 16.14 -18.48
C SER A 26 -31.78 15.03 -17.70
N ILE A 27 -31.94 13.75 -18.07
CA ILE A 27 -31.26 12.64 -17.37
C ILE A 27 -29.76 12.64 -17.66
N MET A 28 -29.39 13.05 -18.87
CA MET A 28 -27.99 13.14 -19.30
C MET A 28 -27.28 14.36 -18.71
N GLU A 29 -28.00 15.37 -18.23
CA GLU A 29 -27.42 16.54 -17.59
C GLU A 29 -27.01 16.24 -16.13
N TYR A 30 -27.77 15.43 -15.38
CA TYR A 30 -27.54 15.17 -13.95
C TYR A 30 -26.79 13.87 -13.62
N TRP A 31 -26.18 13.20 -14.59
CA TRP A 31 -25.44 11.95 -14.37
C TRP A 31 -24.32 12.07 -13.31
N TYR A 32 -23.74 13.27 -13.15
CA TYR A 32 -22.71 13.55 -12.15
C TYR A 32 -23.21 13.39 -10.71
N LEU A 33 -24.51 13.61 -10.45
CA LEU A 33 -25.11 13.40 -9.11
C LEU A 33 -25.10 11.92 -8.71
N ALA A 34 -25.14 11.00 -9.69
CA ALA A 34 -25.01 9.57 -9.44
C ALA A 34 -23.53 9.13 -9.40
N VAL A 35 -22.66 9.73 -10.22
CA VAL A 35 -21.25 9.33 -10.30
C VAL A 35 -20.41 9.82 -9.11
N LEU A 36 -20.64 11.04 -8.61
CA LEU A 36 -19.93 11.58 -7.45
C LEU A 36 -19.99 10.68 -6.20
N PRO A 37 -21.16 10.23 -5.73
CA PRO A 37 -21.24 9.35 -4.56
C PRO A 37 -20.60 7.98 -4.83
N ILE A 38 -20.68 7.46 -6.06
CA ILE A 38 -20.03 6.19 -6.43
C ILE A 38 -18.50 6.33 -6.36
N VAL A 39 -17.94 7.39 -6.93
CA VAL A 39 -16.49 7.67 -6.85
C VAL A 39 -16.06 7.89 -5.40
N PHE A 40 -16.86 8.62 -4.61
CA PHE A 40 -16.59 8.80 -3.18
C PHE A 40 -16.54 7.46 -2.44
N LEU A 41 -17.51 6.57 -2.66
CA LEU A 41 -17.54 5.23 -2.04
C LEU A 41 -16.36 4.36 -2.49
N ILE A 42 -15.97 4.44 -3.76
CA ILE A 42 -14.78 3.76 -4.29
C ILE A 42 -13.54 4.29 -3.56
N VAL A 43 -13.31 5.60 -3.58
CA VAL A 43 -12.15 6.22 -2.91
C VAL A 43 -12.12 5.86 -1.42
N TRP A 44 -13.26 5.93 -0.73
CA TRP A 44 -13.39 5.57 0.68
C TRP A 44 -13.00 4.11 0.94
N LYS A 45 -13.44 3.19 0.07
CA LYS A 45 -13.14 1.75 0.20
C LYS A 45 -11.67 1.44 -0.10
N PHE A 46 -11.05 2.17 -1.02
CA PHE A 46 -9.66 1.93 -1.44
C PHE A 46 -8.61 2.69 -0.61
N LEU A 47 -8.98 3.81 0.05
CA LEU A 47 -8.11 4.56 0.96
C LEU A 47 -7.40 3.66 2.00
N PRO A 48 -8.10 2.83 2.79
CA PRO A 48 -7.47 2.03 3.83
C PRO A 48 -6.59 0.90 3.28
N GLN A 49 -6.81 0.47 2.03
CA GLN A 49 -5.94 -0.51 1.39
C GLN A 49 -4.62 0.11 0.92
N ILE A 50 -4.67 1.36 0.45
CA ILE A 50 -3.48 2.12 0.06
C ILE A 50 -2.64 2.41 1.30
N GLU A 51 -3.24 2.82 2.42
CA GLU A 51 -2.50 3.01 3.69
C GLU A 51 -1.78 1.73 4.14
N LYS A 52 -2.46 0.57 4.08
CA LYS A 52 -1.85 -0.72 4.42
C LYS A 52 -0.69 -1.08 3.49
N LYS A 53 -0.81 -0.83 2.19
CA LYS A 53 0.26 -1.09 1.22
C LYS A 53 1.41 -0.11 1.36
N VAL A 54 1.12 1.17 1.57
CA VAL A 54 2.13 2.22 1.78
C VAL A 54 2.88 1.97 3.09
N LYS A 55 2.23 1.62 4.20
CA LYS A 55 2.91 1.21 5.44
C LYS A 55 3.81 -0.02 5.25
N LYS A 56 3.31 -1.04 4.53
CA LYS A 56 4.06 -2.28 4.27
C LYS A 56 5.27 -2.07 3.35
N VAL A 57 5.18 -1.13 2.42
CA VAL A 57 6.26 -0.80 1.48
C VAL A 57 7.22 0.22 2.09
N SER A 58 6.73 1.22 2.83
CA SER A 58 7.56 2.30 3.36
C SER A 58 8.49 1.83 4.47
N GLY A 59 8.14 0.78 5.22
CA GLY A 59 8.92 0.34 6.38
C GLY A 59 9.07 1.47 7.40
N VAL A 60 8.18 2.47 7.34
CA VAL A 60 8.05 3.53 8.32
C VAL A 60 7.61 2.82 9.58
N ALA A 61 8.55 2.71 10.51
CA ALA A 61 8.31 2.12 11.81
C ALA A 61 7.08 2.82 12.41
N ASP A 62 6.07 2.04 12.79
CA ASP A 62 4.86 2.57 13.39
C ASP A 62 5.25 3.28 14.71
N ASP A 63 4.75 4.50 14.92
CA ASP A 63 4.87 5.22 16.19
C ASP A 63 3.91 4.69 17.27
N SER A 64 3.18 3.61 16.96
CA SER A 64 2.20 3.04 17.86
C SER A 64 2.88 2.24 18.99
N PRO A 65 2.30 2.20 20.19
CA PRO A 65 2.76 1.32 21.27
C PRO A 65 2.63 -0.18 20.94
N GLN A 66 2.04 -0.52 19.79
CA GLN A 66 1.96 -1.86 19.22
C GLN A 66 3.12 -2.18 18.26
N ALA A 67 4.02 -1.23 18.00
CA ALA A 67 5.18 -1.46 17.16
C ALA A 67 6.05 -2.58 17.74
N SER A 68 6.50 -3.50 16.88
CA SER A 68 7.30 -4.64 17.30
C SER A 68 8.56 -4.17 18.05
N ILE A 69 9.01 -4.92 19.06
CA ILE A 69 10.23 -4.63 19.82
C ILE A 69 11.43 -4.39 18.87
N PHE A 70 11.45 -5.07 17.72
CA PHE A 70 12.44 -4.86 16.68
C PHE A 70 12.41 -3.44 16.08
N ASP A 71 11.23 -2.89 15.78
CA ASP A 71 11.11 -1.52 15.25
C ASP A 71 11.51 -0.47 16.27
N GLN A 72 11.18 -0.70 17.55
CA GLN A 72 11.59 0.17 18.64
C GLN A 72 13.12 0.18 18.79
N LEU A 73 13.76 -1.00 18.80
CA LEU A 73 15.22 -1.12 18.83
C LEU A 73 15.90 -0.49 17.61
N CYS A 74 15.33 -0.68 16.42
CA CYS A 74 15.83 -0.04 15.20
C CYS A 74 15.79 1.49 15.27
N ARG A 75 14.81 2.07 15.98
CA ARG A 75 14.70 3.52 16.20
C ARG A 75 15.72 4.01 17.22
N VAL A 76 15.88 3.31 18.35
CA VAL A 76 16.88 3.66 19.38
C VAL A 76 18.29 3.72 18.78
N HIS A 77 18.65 2.74 17.95
CA HIS A 77 19.95 2.70 17.26
C HIS A 77 20.00 3.54 15.98
N ARG A 78 18.97 4.33 15.67
CA ARG A 78 18.85 5.16 14.44
C ARG A 78 19.25 4.40 13.17
N LEU A 79 18.73 3.19 13.02
CA LEU A 79 19.06 2.33 11.89
C LEU A 79 18.34 2.77 10.62
N SER A 80 19.11 2.86 9.53
CA SER A 80 18.62 3.11 8.18
C SER A 80 17.81 1.93 7.63
N ARG A 81 17.03 2.16 6.58
CA ARG A 81 16.22 1.11 5.95
C ARG A 81 17.05 -0.07 5.44
N ASN A 82 18.26 0.19 4.95
CA ASN A 82 19.17 -0.85 4.47
C ASN A 82 19.73 -1.68 5.63
N GLU A 83 20.10 -1.03 6.74
CA GLU A 83 20.56 -1.69 7.96
C GLU A 83 19.48 -2.60 8.57
N ARG A 84 18.21 -2.17 8.57
CA ARG A 84 17.10 -3.01 9.04
C ARG A 84 16.91 -4.26 8.20
N LYS A 85 17.00 -4.12 6.86
CA LYS A 85 16.95 -5.27 5.94
C LYS A 85 18.12 -6.22 6.18
N LEU A 86 19.32 -5.70 6.43
CA LEU A 86 20.49 -6.50 6.77
C LEU A 86 20.26 -7.32 8.04
N ILE A 87 19.73 -6.72 9.13
CA ILE A 87 19.42 -7.48 10.36
C ILE A 87 18.36 -8.57 10.10
N GLN A 88 17.32 -8.28 9.32
CA GLN A 88 16.32 -9.28 8.95
C GLN A 88 16.93 -10.42 8.12
N GLN A 89 17.83 -10.12 7.17
CA GLN A 89 18.55 -11.13 6.41
C GLN A 89 19.47 -11.98 7.30
N VAL A 90 20.18 -11.36 8.25
CA VAL A 90 21.00 -12.07 9.25
C VAL A 90 20.13 -13.02 10.08
N ALA A 91 18.93 -12.58 10.48
CA ALA A 91 17.99 -13.39 11.23
C ALA A 91 17.55 -14.62 10.45
N VAL A 92 17.18 -14.44 9.17
CA VAL A 92 16.77 -15.55 8.29
C VAL A 92 17.94 -16.52 8.06
N LEU A 93 19.14 -16.01 7.76
CA LEU A 93 20.34 -16.83 7.51
C LEU A 93 20.74 -17.67 8.73
N ASN A 94 20.59 -17.13 9.93
CA ASN A 94 20.94 -17.81 11.17
C ASN A 94 19.75 -18.52 11.85
N LYS A 95 18.59 -18.58 11.19
CA LYS A 95 17.33 -19.16 11.72
C LYS A 95 16.95 -18.60 13.10
N VAL A 96 17.16 -17.30 13.30
CA VAL A 96 16.79 -16.61 14.54
C VAL A 96 15.30 -16.30 14.50
N ALA A 97 14.54 -16.86 15.44
CA ALA A 97 13.07 -16.70 15.49
C ALA A 97 12.60 -15.24 15.65
N ASN A 98 13.40 -14.39 16.30
CA ASN A 98 13.09 -12.97 16.46
C ASN A 98 14.31 -12.10 16.10
N PRO A 99 14.21 -11.21 15.09
CA PRO A 99 15.31 -10.35 14.67
C PRO A 99 15.78 -9.37 15.76
N ALA A 100 14.95 -9.06 16.76
CA ALA A 100 15.34 -8.25 17.92
C ALA A 100 16.48 -8.89 18.74
N ARG A 101 16.62 -10.22 18.70
CA ARG A 101 17.67 -10.93 19.45
C ARG A 101 19.08 -10.59 18.96
N ILE A 102 19.21 -10.11 17.72
CA ILE A 102 20.47 -9.67 17.11
C ILE A 102 20.96 -8.34 17.70
N PHE A 103 20.15 -7.63 18.51
CA PHE A 103 20.62 -6.47 19.26
C PHE A 103 21.30 -6.87 20.58
N ILE A 104 20.99 -8.06 21.10
CA ILE A 104 21.50 -8.58 22.38
C ILE A 104 22.66 -9.54 22.14
N ASP A 105 22.54 -10.41 21.13
CA ASP A 105 23.54 -11.42 20.78
C ASP A 105 24.22 -11.09 19.45
N ASN A 106 25.54 -10.90 19.51
CA ASN A 106 26.38 -10.53 18.37
C ASN A 106 26.88 -11.73 17.55
N ARG A 107 26.68 -12.97 18.04
CA ARG A 107 27.13 -14.21 17.37
C ARG A 107 26.58 -14.37 15.94
N PRO A 108 25.31 -14.04 15.63
CA PRO A 108 24.78 -14.16 14.27
C PRO A 108 25.48 -13.22 13.27
N LEU A 109 25.88 -12.03 13.73
CA LEU A 109 26.62 -11.04 12.93
C LEU A 109 28.09 -11.47 12.76
N LEU A 110 28.73 -11.98 13.82
CA LEU A 110 30.11 -12.49 13.76
C LEU A 110 30.27 -13.65 12.78
N LYS A 111 29.29 -14.56 12.70
CA LYS A 111 29.29 -15.67 11.73
C LYS A 111 29.26 -15.22 10.27
N LEU A 112 28.85 -13.98 10.00
CA LEU A 112 28.79 -13.39 8.67
C LEU A 112 30.03 -12.54 8.34
N LYS A 113 30.85 -12.20 9.34
CA LYS A 113 32.15 -11.57 9.18
C LYS A 113 33.06 -12.53 8.40
N GLY A 114 33.29 -12.26 7.11
CA GLY A 114 34.10 -13.09 6.22
C GLY A 114 33.38 -13.60 4.95
N LYS A 115 32.05 -13.46 4.83
CA LYS A 115 31.31 -13.86 3.62
C LYS A 115 31.21 -12.70 2.62
N GLY A 116 32.24 -12.54 1.79
CA GLY A 116 32.27 -11.63 0.63
C GLY A 116 32.64 -10.17 0.95
N ALA A 117 33.42 -9.52 0.07
CA ALA A 117 34.07 -8.23 0.35
C ALA A 117 33.11 -7.03 0.52
N HIS A 118 32.05 -6.94 -0.28
CA HIS A 118 31.09 -5.84 -0.21
C HIS A 118 30.17 -5.95 1.01
N VAL A 119 29.70 -7.17 1.25
CA VAL A 119 28.78 -7.55 2.33
C VAL A 119 29.47 -7.42 3.70
N ASN A 120 30.77 -7.68 3.77
CA ASN A 120 31.57 -7.49 4.98
C ASN A 120 31.61 -6.03 5.48
N LYS A 121 31.69 -5.05 4.57
CA LYS A 121 31.78 -3.63 4.96
C LYS A 121 30.49 -3.15 5.60
N GLU A 122 29.35 -3.51 5.00
CA GLU A 122 28.03 -3.16 5.53
C GLU A 122 27.76 -3.83 6.87
N TYR A 123 28.12 -5.11 7.04
CA TYR A 123 27.99 -5.79 8.34
C TYR A 123 28.94 -5.26 9.40
N THR A 124 30.17 -4.87 9.03
CA THR A 124 31.12 -4.27 9.97
C THR A 124 30.65 -2.89 10.44
N ALA A 125 30.10 -2.08 9.52
CA ALA A 125 29.50 -0.79 9.87
C ALA A 125 28.27 -0.96 10.78
N LEU A 126 27.40 -1.93 10.47
CA LEU A 126 26.24 -2.27 11.28
C LEU A 126 26.64 -2.76 12.68
N TYR A 127 27.65 -3.64 12.76
CA TYR A 127 28.19 -4.15 14.01
C TYR A 127 28.73 -3.02 14.89
N ARG A 128 29.56 -2.14 14.32
CA ARG A 128 30.12 -0.95 15.01
C ARG A 128 29.01 -0.03 15.53
N LYS A 129 27.93 0.14 14.79
CA LYS A 129 26.80 1.00 15.17
C LYS A 129 25.92 0.38 16.27
N LEU A 130 25.78 -0.94 16.29
CA LEU A 130 24.98 -1.67 17.29
C LEU A 130 25.72 -1.88 18.61
N TYR A 131 27.01 -2.21 18.54
CA TYR A 131 27.80 -2.66 19.70
C TYR A 131 28.96 -1.74 20.06
N GLY A 132 29.15 -0.65 19.32
CA GLY A 132 30.32 0.23 19.46
C GLY A 132 31.57 -0.35 18.82
N ASP A 133 32.66 0.44 18.80
CA ASP A 133 33.98 -0.05 18.47
C ASP A 133 34.47 -0.97 19.60
N ILE A 134 34.21 -2.27 19.45
CA ILE A 134 34.97 -3.28 20.20
C ILE A 134 36.25 -3.48 19.38
N SER A 135 37.15 -2.50 19.47
CA SER A 135 38.57 -2.71 19.24
C SER A 135 39.08 -3.62 20.34
N ALA A 136 39.07 -4.93 20.06
CA ALA A 136 39.91 -5.93 20.69
C ALA A 136 40.61 -6.70 19.56
#